data_AF-A0A7J2TWG8-F1
#
_entry.id   AF-A0A7J2TWG8-F1
#
_cell.length_a   1.000
_cell.length_b   1.000
_cell.length_c   1.000
_cell.angle_alpha   90.00
_cell.angle_beta   90.00
_cell.angle_gamma   90.00
#
_symmetry.space_group_name_H-M   'P 1'
#
loop_
_entity.id
_entity.type
_entity.pdbx_description
1 polymer ?
#
loop_
_entity_poly.entity_id
_entity_poly.type
_entity_poly.pdbx_seq_one_letter_code
_entity_poly.pdbx_strand_id
1 'polypeptide(L)'
;MRKMFILSLILLLLTFATNFISVLAAENSTVCIYFFYSSKCPHCAQEKPFLEELKQKYPIELHEFEISNQDNSNLWYQICNKYRTQPVGVPMTFIGDKVFVGFAYGDQEIYNSQYNAYIGYSNVIEKTVKEYVEKGGAACPSQISTLITKNSSAKISQLMLIVLILSVFAVAIAVLKGRIKIKIKKGIVALLSIFLLLPISLAQDVNIPFVGKVGGEVPVIILGMILGLVDGIFNPCALSVLFFLIAYLMA
;
A
#
# COMPACT_ATOMS: atom_id res chain seq x y z
N MET A 1 -20.92 -39.50 -4.14
CA MET A 1 -21.60 -38.56 -3.23
C MET A 1 -20.75 -38.20 -2.01
N ARG A 2 -20.28 -39.16 -1.20
CA ARG A 2 -19.46 -38.91 0.00
C ARG A 2 -18.15 -38.11 -0.25
N LYS A 3 -17.46 -38.36 -1.38
CA LYS A 3 -16.25 -37.59 -1.79
C LYS A 3 -16.53 -36.16 -2.27
N MET A 4 -17.73 -35.90 -2.83
CA MET A 4 -18.13 -34.55 -3.26
C MET A 4 -18.51 -33.67 -2.07
N PHE A 5 -19.11 -34.27 -1.04
CA PHE A 5 -19.41 -33.59 0.22
C PHE A 5 -18.15 -33.17 0.98
N ILE A 6 -17.13 -34.03 1.02
CA ILE A 6 -15.84 -33.72 1.65
C ILE A 6 -15.13 -32.58 0.92
N LEU A 7 -15.17 -32.56 -0.43
CA LEU A 7 -14.57 -31.48 -1.22
C LEU A 7 -15.28 -30.14 -0.99
N SER A 8 -16.61 -30.14 -0.89
CA SER A 8 -17.43 -28.95 -0.60
C SER A 8 -17.17 -28.40 0.80
N LEU A 9 -16.99 -29.28 1.80
CA LEU A 9 -16.72 -28.91 3.19
C LEU A 9 -15.30 -28.32 3.35
N ILE A 10 -14.31 -28.87 2.65
CA ILE A 10 -12.94 -28.35 2.62
C ILE A 10 -12.91 -26.97 1.94
N LEU A 11 -13.64 -26.78 0.84
CA LEU A 11 -13.72 -25.49 0.16
C LEU A 11 -14.39 -24.42 1.04
N LEU A 12 -15.44 -24.79 1.79
CA LEU A 12 -16.11 -23.92 2.77
C LEU A 12 -15.20 -23.57 3.96
N LEU A 13 -14.42 -24.52 4.46
CA LEU A 13 -13.45 -24.28 5.53
C LEU A 13 -12.27 -23.40 5.07
N LEU A 14 -11.82 -23.55 3.81
CA LEU A 14 -10.80 -22.66 3.24
C LEU A 14 -11.31 -21.23 3.06
N THR A 15 -12.55 -21.05 2.59
CA THR A 15 -13.14 -19.70 2.45
C THR A 15 -13.44 -19.07 3.82
N PHE A 16 -13.79 -19.87 4.83
CA PHE A 16 -13.97 -19.38 6.20
C PHE A 16 -12.64 -18.98 6.84
N ALA A 17 -11.57 -19.76 6.61
CA ALA A 17 -10.23 -19.46 7.11
C ALA A 17 -9.63 -18.18 6.51
N THR A 18 -9.89 -17.86 5.24
CA THR A 18 -9.42 -16.61 4.62
C THR A 18 -10.08 -15.36 5.19
N ASN A 19 -11.29 -15.47 5.74
CA ASN A 19 -12.02 -14.34 6.33
C ASN A 19 -11.66 -14.09 7.82
N PHE A 20 -11.06 -15.08 8.50
CA PHE A 20 -10.74 -14.96 9.94
C PHE A 20 -9.42 -14.21 10.22
N ILE A 21 -8.54 -14.08 9.21
CA ILE A 21 -7.22 -13.45 9.37
C ILE A 21 -7.35 -11.92 9.60
N SER A 22 -8.42 -11.29 9.11
CA SER A 22 -8.58 -9.83 9.18
C SER A 22 -8.98 -9.29 10.56
N VAL A 23 -9.36 -10.14 11.52
CA VAL A 23 -9.89 -9.73 12.84
C VAL A 23 -8.81 -9.65 13.93
N LEU A 24 -7.61 -10.21 13.73
CA LEU A 24 -6.48 -10.13 14.68
C LEU A 24 -5.52 -8.95 14.41
N ALA A 25 -5.99 -7.87 13.80
CA ALA A 25 -5.21 -6.63 13.75
C ALA A 25 -5.17 -6.05 15.17
N ALA A 26 -4.21 -6.51 15.97
CA ALA A 26 -3.90 -5.97 17.27
C ALA A 26 -3.70 -4.46 17.14
N GLU A 27 -4.45 -3.70 17.92
CA GLU A 27 -4.18 -2.29 18.23
C GLU A 27 -2.90 -2.28 19.09
N ASN A 28 -1.76 -2.57 18.46
CA ASN A 28 -0.49 -2.33 19.11
C ASN A 28 -0.42 -0.81 19.28
N SER A 29 -0.31 -0.37 20.53
CA SER A 29 -0.16 1.03 20.94
C SER A 29 1.21 1.60 20.53
N THR A 30 1.68 1.22 19.35
CA THR A 30 2.99 1.57 18.82
C THR A 30 2.98 3.03 18.40
N VAL A 31 4.04 3.75 18.72
CA VAL A 31 4.25 5.13 18.30
C VAL A 31 5.23 5.14 17.15
N CYS A 32 4.76 5.50 15.97
CA CYS A 32 5.60 5.72 14.81
C CYS A 32 6.38 7.03 14.93
N ILE A 33 7.69 6.95 14.72
CA ILE A 33 8.59 8.10 14.75
C ILE A 33 9.37 8.15 13.44
N TYR A 34 9.35 9.30 12.77
CA TYR A 34 10.27 9.57 11.67
C TYR A 34 11.39 10.47 12.11
N PHE A 35 12.62 9.99 11.89
CA PHE A 35 13.84 10.69 12.24
C PHE A 35 14.64 10.98 10.96
N PHE A 36 14.66 12.24 10.54
CA PHE A 36 15.47 12.70 9.43
C PHE A 36 16.80 13.23 9.95
N TYR A 37 17.89 12.67 9.44
CA TYR A 37 19.23 12.93 9.98
C TYR A 37 20.30 13.02 8.89
N SER A 38 21.47 13.50 9.27
CA SER A 38 22.68 13.39 8.46
C SER A 38 23.83 12.79 9.26
N SER A 39 24.65 11.94 8.63
CA SER A 39 25.89 11.40 9.19
C SER A 39 26.90 12.46 9.65
N LYS A 40 26.81 13.68 9.13
CA LYS A 40 27.72 14.80 9.44
C LYS A 40 27.17 15.76 10.51
N CYS A 41 26.04 15.43 11.14
CA CYS A 41 25.32 16.29 12.06
C CYS A 41 25.60 15.90 13.53
N PRO A 42 26.25 16.75 14.34
CA PRO A 42 26.56 16.45 15.75
C PRO A 42 25.31 16.24 16.62
N HIS A 43 24.27 17.05 16.42
CA HIS A 43 23.01 16.92 17.16
C HIS A 43 22.28 15.61 16.82
N CYS A 44 22.35 15.17 15.58
CA CYS A 44 21.79 13.90 15.13
C CYS A 44 22.50 12.71 15.80
N ALA A 45 23.82 12.81 15.99
CA ALA A 45 24.61 11.81 16.71
C ALA A 45 24.27 11.74 18.21
N GLN A 46 23.68 12.82 18.78
CA GLN A 46 23.17 12.83 20.14
C GLN A 46 21.73 12.31 20.24
N GLU A 47 20.86 12.66 19.29
CA GLU A 47 19.46 12.24 19.30
C GLU A 47 19.28 10.75 19.00
N LYS A 48 20.05 10.21 18.06
CA LYS A 48 19.95 8.79 17.67
C LYS A 48 20.05 7.81 18.85
N PRO A 49 21.08 7.86 19.71
CA PRO A 49 21.14 6.97 20.88
C PRO A 49 19.99 7.21 21.85
N PHE A 50 19.55 8.45 22.04
CA PHE A 50 18.39 8.78 22.86
C PHE A 50 17.10 8.12 22.33
N LEU A 51 16.84 8.17 21.02
CA LEU A 51 15.69 7.49 20.41
C LEU A 51 15.80 5.95 20.54
N GLU A 52 17.00 5.39 20.44
CA GLU A 52 17.22 3.96 20.69
C GLU A 52 16.99 3.57 22.16
N GLU A 53 17.33 4.43 23.12
CA GLU A 53 16.95 4.23 24.52
C GLU A 53 15.43 4.31 24.71
N LEU A 54 14.74 5.23 24.04
CA LEU A 54 13.28 5.32 24.10
C LEU A 54 12.60 4.06 23.54
N LYS A 55 13.13 3.46 22.46
CA LYS A 55 12.61 2.20 21.90
C LYS A 55 12.69 1.03 22.87
N GLN A 56 13.60 1.06 23.84
CA GLN A 56 13.69 0.04 24.89
C GLN A 56 12.62 0.24 25.98
N LYS A 57 12.15 1.49 26.16
CA LYS A 57 11.17 1.87 27.19
C LYS A 57 9.72 1.84 26.68
N TYR A 58 9.50 2.15 25.41
CA TYR A 58 8.18 2.33 24.81
C TYR A 58 8.04 1.54 23.51
N PRO A 59 6.82 1.11 23.12
CA PRO A 59 6.58 0.47 21.84
C PRO A 59 6.71 1.50 20.71
N ILE A 60 7.93 1.67 20.17
CA ILE A 60 8.23 2.65 19.12
C ILE A 60 8.58 1.95 17.81
N GLU A 61 7.97 2.41 16.73
CA GLU A 61 8.39 2.09 15.35
C GLU A 61 9.22 3.27 14.82
N LEU A 62 10.54 3.18 14.94
CA LEU A 62 11.45 4.23 14.49
C LEU A 62 11.85 3.99 13.03
N HIS A 63 11.58 4.96 12.16
CA HIS A 63 12.14 5.00 10.81
C HIS A 63 13.14 6.14 10.68
N GLU A 64 14.35 5.76 10.28
CA GLU A 64 15.47 6.67 10.15
C GLU A 64 15.76 6.95 8.67
N PHE A 65 15.87 8.23 8.30
CA PHE A 65 16.09 8.66 6.93
C PHE A 65 17.32 9.56 6.85
N GLU A 66 18.40 9.04 6.26
CA GLU A 66 19.60 9.82 5.95
C GLU A 66 19.32 10.76 4.76
N ILE A 67 19.32 12.06 5.00
CA ILE A 67 18.94 13.08 3.99
C ILE A 67 20.01 13.31 2.91
N SER A 68 21.22 12.76 3.08
CA SER A 68 22.26 12.79 2.05
C SER A 68 21.86 11.97 0.81
N ASN A 69 20.87 11.06 0.95
CA ASN A 69 20.25 10.35 -0.15
C ASN A 69 19.14 11.20 -0.79
N GLN A 70 19.14 11.33 -2.11
CA GLN A 70 18.19 12.17 -2.84
C GLN A 70 16.72 11.77 -2.64
N ASP A 71 16.41 10.47 -2.57
CA ASP A 71 15.05 9.98 -2.37
C ASP A 71 14.53 10.33 -0.97
N ASN A 72 15.38 10.15 0.05
CA ASN A 72 15.07 10.53 1.43
C ASN A 72 14.94 12.04 1.59
N SER A 73 15.78 12.82 0.90
CA SER A 73 15.66 14.28 0.85
C SER A 73 14.32 14.69 0.24
N ASN A 74 13.92 14.12 -0.90
CA ASN A 74 12.62 14.37 -1.53
C ASN A 74 11.46 13.98 -0.60
N LEU A 75 11.57 12.84 0.10
CA LEU A 75 10.60 12.41 1.11
C LEU A 75 10.50 13.41 2.27
N TRP A 76 11.63 13.92 2.73
CA TRP A 76 11.70 14.93 3.79
C TRP A 76 10.93 16.20 3.41
N TYR A 77 11.13 16.73 2.19
CA TYR A 77 10.36 17.87 1.68
C TYR A 77 8.85 17.61 1.66
N GLN A 78 8.43 16.43 1.20
CA GLN A 78 7.01 16.07 1.15
C GLN A 78 6.39 16.00 2.55
N ILE A 79 7.15 15.48 3.51
CA ILE A 79 6.73 15.43 4.90
C ILE A 79 6.61 16.81 5.50
N CYS A 80 7.63 17.65 5.33
CA CYS A 80 7.59 19.02 5.83
C CYS A 80 6.34 19.76 5.30
N ASN A 81 6.05 19.63 4.00
CA ASN A 81 4.85 20.23 3.40
C ASN A 81 3.54 19.71 4.02
N LYS A 82 3.44 18.40 4.26
CA LYS A 82 2.24 17.80 4.88
C LYS A 82 1.99 18.33 6.29
N TYR A 83 3.06 18.50 7.07
CA TYR A 83 3.01 19.04 8.43
C TYR A 83 3.00 20.58 8.47
N ARG A 84 2.93 21.25 7.31
CA ARG A 84 2.97 22.71 7.18
C ARG A 84 4.22 23.32 7.84
N THR A 85 5.33 22.59 7.81
CA THR A 85 6.66 23.01 8.28
C THR A 85 7.61 23.13 7.09
N GLN A 86 8.86 23.50 7.33
CA GLN A 86 9.90 23.67 6.32
C GLN A 86 11.17 22.91 6.73
N PRO A 87 11.95 22.37 5.78
CA PRO A 87 13.21 21.68 6.07
C PRO A 87 14.28 22.69 6.47
N VAL A 88 14.27 23.06 7.76
CA VAL A 88 15.14 24.13 8.31
C VAL A 88 16.47 23.59 8.84
N GLY A 89 16.64 22.27 8.84
CA GLY A 89 17.86 21.60 9.29
C GLY A 89 17.56 20.24 9.90
N VAL A 90 18.60 19.44 10.07
CA VAL A 90 18.55 18.16 10.79
C VAL A 90 19.22 18.31 12.18
N PRO A 91 18.81 17.51 13.18
CA PRO A 91 17.77 16.49 13.09
C PRO A 91 16.37 17.09 13.04
N MET A 92 15.46 16.35 12.41
CA MET A 92 14.04 16.68 12.37
C MET A 92 13.23 15.42 12.68
N THR A 93 12.44 15.48 13.75
CA THR A 93 11.75 14.32 14.32
C THR A 93 10.24 14.53 14.30
N PHE A 94 9.50 13.56 13.79
CA PHE A 94 8.04 13.63 13.64
C PHE A 94 7.40 12.53 14.48
N ILE A 95 6.47 12.91 15.36
CA ILE A 95 5.76 11.99 16.27
C ILE A 95 4.29 12.38 16.26
N GLY A 96 3.45 11.54 15.67
CA GLY A 96 2.03 11.84 15.45
C GLY A 96 1.83 13.15 14.66
N ASP A 97 1.23 14.16 15.29
CA ASP A 97 1.01 15.50 14.73
C ASP A 97 2.07 16.53 15.18
N LYS A 98 3.01 16.15 16.05
CA LYS A 98 4.10 17.03 16.50
C LYS A 98 5.36 16.88 15.65
N VAL A 99 6.01 18.02 15.41
CA VAL A 99 7.30 18.13 14.71
C VAL A 99 8.32 18.73 15.66
N PHE A 100 9.53 18.18 15.68
CA PHE A 100 10.67 18.65 16.45
C PHE A 100 11.82 19.01 15.53
N VAL A 101 12.47 20.14 15.80
CA VAL A 101 13.65 20.63 15.07
C VAL A 101 14.83 20.74 16.01
N GLY A 102 15.97 20.23 15.55
CA GLY A 102 17.20 20.18 16.35
C GLY A 102 17.10 19.17 17.49
N PHE A 103 18.18 19.05 18.24
CA PHE A 103 18.20 18.22 19.45
C PHE A 103 19.09 18.80 20.53
N ALA A 104 18.58 18.81 21.75
CA ALA A 104 19.34 19.13 22.96
C ALA A 104 18.76 18.38 24.17
N TYR A 105 19.59 18.07 25.15
CA TYR A 105 19.10 17.60 26.44
C TYR A 105 18.43 18.75 27.20
N GLY A 106 17.24 18.49 27.74
CA GLY A 106 16.48 19.49 28.51
C GLY A 106 14.99 19.17 28.56
N ASP A 107 14.23 20.08 29.15
CA ASP A 107 12.82 19.93 29.49
C ASP A 107 11.92 21.09 29.04
N GLN A 108 12.49 22.06 28.32
CA GLN A 108 11.77 23.25 27.90
C GLN A 108 10.87 22.95 26.70
N GLU A 109 9.55 23.09 26.87
CA GLU A 109 8.59 22.96 25.77
C GLU A 109 8.48 24.29 25.01
N ILE A 110 9.33 24.47 23.98
CA ILE A 110 9.38 25.69 23.17
C ILE A 110 8.80 25.41 21.78
N TYR A 111 7.76 26.15 21.41
CA TYR A 111 7.19 26.13 20.07
C TYR A 111 7.67 27.33 19.24
N ASN A 112 8.16 27.07 18.04
CA ASN A 112 8.56 28.11 17.10
C ASN A 112 7.53 28.23 15.96
N SER A 113 6.79 29.34 15.94
CA SER A 113 5.75 29.61 14.94
C SER A 113 6.30 29.79 13.52
N GLN A 114 7.56 30.22 13.36
CA GLN A 114 8.19 30.36 12.04
C GLN A 114 8.40 29.00 11.38
N TYR A 115 8.72 27.99 12.19
CA TYR A 115 8.97 26.62 11.71
C TYR A 115 7.75 25.71 11.86
N ASN A 116 6.67 26.18 12.50
CA ASN A 116 5.51 25.37 12.84
C ASN A 116 5.92 24.05 13.55
N ALA A 117 6.89 24.14 14.47
CA ALA A 117 7.54 23.01 15.10
C ALA A 117 8.08 23.34 16.50
N TYR A 118 8.25 22.32 17.33
CA TYR A 118 8.87 22.40 18.65
C TYR A 118 10.39 22.30 18.54
N ILE A 119 11.10 22.85 19.52
CA ILE A 119 12.53 22.57 19.69
C ILE A 119 12.68 21.16 20.29
N GLY A 120 13.58 20.35 19.73
CA GLY A 120 13.78 18.95 20.13
C GLY A 120 14.50 18.78 21.47
N TYR A 121 13.85 19.13 22.58
CA TYR A 121 14.35 18.81 23.91
C TYR A 121 14.01 17.37 24.31
N SER A 122 14.99 16.63 24.82
CA SER A 122 14.88 15.21 25.17
C SER A 122 13.62 14.89 25.98
N ASN A 123 13.34 15.62 27.06
CA ASN A 123 12.22 15.28 27.94
C ASN A 123 10.87 15.61 27.30
N VAL A 124 10.82 16.58 26.37
CA VAL A 124 9.61 16.93 25.62
C VAL A 124 9.30 15.86 24.57
N ILE A 125 10.34 15.34 23.91
CA ILE A 125 10.21 14.20 22.98
C ILE A 125 9.72 12.96 23.74
N GLU A 126 10.34 12.61 24.86
CA GLU A 126 9.92 11.46 25.68
C GLU A 126 8.48 11.62 26.21
N LYS A 127 8.14 12.81 26.74
CA LYS A 127 6.78 13.14 27.17
C LYS A 127 5.78 12.94 26.02
N THR A 128 6.12 13.40 24.82
CA THR A 128 5.26 13.24 23.63
C THR A 128 5.06 11.77 23.27
N VAL A 129 6.12 10.96 23.28
CA VAL A 129 6.00 9.51 23.05
C VAL A 129 5.07 8.89 24.08
N LYS A 130 5.27 9.18 25.36
CA LYS A 130 4.44 8.68 26.45
C LYS A 130 2.96 9.06 26.25
N GLU A 131 2.69 10.31 25.90
CA GLU A 131 1.32 10.79 25.61
C GLU A 131 0.65 10.00 24.47
N TYR A 132 1.38 9.64 23.40
CA TYR A 132 0.79 8.83 22.33
C TYR A 132 0.62 7.37 22.72
N VAL A 133 1.55 6.78 23.48
CA VAL A 133 1.38 5.42 24.00
C VAL A 133 0.10 5.34 24.83
N GLU A 134 -0.13 6.31 25.73
CA GLU A 134 -1.35 6.40 26.56
C GLU A 134 -2.63 6.61 25.75
N LYS A 135 -2.54 7.21 24.56
CA LYS A 135 -3.66 7.45 23.62
C LYS A 135 -3.95 6.27 22.68
N GLY A 136 -3.24 5.14 22.80
CA GLY A 136 -3.41 3.99 21.91
C GLY A 136 -2.44 3.93 20.73
N GLY A 137 -1.33 4.69 20.81
CA GLY A 137 -0.28 4.73 19.78
C GLY A 137 -0.41 5.90 18.81
N ALA A 138 0.49 5.92 17.82
CA ALA A 138 0.48 6.88 16.73
C ALA A 138 0.87 6.18 15.43
N ALA A 139 -0.07 6.09 14.49
CA ALA A 139 0.20 5.49 13.19
C ALA A 139 1.15 6.35 12.35
N CYS A 140 1.98 5.70 11.55
CA CYS A 140 2.75 6.41 10.53
C CYS A 140 1.81 7.09 9.52
N PRO A 141 2.17 8.27 8.98
CA PRO A 141 1.51 8.88 7.84
C PRO A 141 1.32 7.89 6.67
N SER A 142 0.07 7.47 6.42
CA SER A 142 -0.34 6.47 5.42
C SER A 142 0.08 6.74 3.97
N GLN A 143 0.48 7.97 3.65
CA GLN A 143 0.95 8.35 2.32
C GLN A 143 2.42 7.99 2.09
N ILE A 144 3.22 7.81 3.16
CA ILE A 144 4.63 7.42 3.04
C ILE A 144 4.79 5.93 2.83
N SER A 145 3.96 5.11 3.49
CA SER A 145 3.95 3.67 3.23
C SER A 145 3.71 3.41 1.73
N THR A 146 2.90 4.23 1.06
CA THR A 146 2.68 4.16 -0.39
C THR A 146 3.92 4.54 -1.21
N LEU A 147 4.69 5.55 -0.80
CA LEU A 147 5.92 5.99 -1.48
C LEU A 147 7.08 4.99 -1.29
N ILE A 148 7.23 4.45 -0.08
CA ILE A 148 8.22 3.42 0.24
C ILE A 148 7.86 2.10 -0.46
N THR A 149 6.58 1.72 -0.49
CA THR A 149 6.14 0.49 -1.18
C THR A 149 6.18 0.60 -2.70
N LYS A 150 6.02 1.78 -3.31
CA LYS A 150 6.16 1.93 -4.78
C LYS A 150 7.55 1.50 -5.26
N ASN A 151 8.59 1.64 -4.43
CA ASN A 151 9.97 1.31 -4.78
C ASN A 151 10.35 -0.18 -4.55
N SER A 152 9.78 -0.85 -3.53
CA SER A 152 10.12 -2.26 -3.22
C SER A 152 9.01 -3.29 -3.54
N SER A 153 7.74 -2.91 -3.48
CA SER A 153 6.60 -3.84 -3.56
C SER A 153 6.23 -4.23 -5.00
N ALA A 154 6.38 -3.32 -5.97
CA ALA A 154 6.05 -3.59 -7.37
C ALA A 154 6.78 -4.82 -7.94
N LYS A 155 8.01 -5.07 -7.47
CA LYS A 155 8.85 -6.18 -7.95
C LYS A 155 8.51 -7.52 -7.30
N ILE A 156 8.10 -7.53 -6.02
CA ILE A 156 7.84 -8.75 -5.24
C ILE A 156 6.38 -9.21 -5.39
N SER A 157 5.42 -8.27 -5.44
CA SER A 157 3.99 -8.56 -5.64
C SER A 157 3.72 -9.15 -7.03
N GLN A 158 4.36 -8.61 -8.07
CA GLN A 158 4.26 -9.15 -9.43
C GLN A 158 4.82 -10.58 -9.54
N LEU A 159 5.92 -10.89 -8.85
CA LEU A 159 6.51 -12.22 -8.88
C LEU A 159 5.61 -13.26 -8.18
N MET A 160 5.03 -12.91 -7.02
CA MET A 160 4.10 -13.78 -6.31
C MET A 160 2.81 -14.05 -7.12
N LEU A 161 2.30 -13.04 -7.82
CA LEU A 161 1.11 -13.16 -8.65
C LEU A 161 1.36 -14.05 -9.88
N ILE A 162 2.52 -13.92 -10.53
CA ILE A 162 2.92 -14.79 -11.65
C ILE A 162 3.03 -16.25 -11.19
N VAL A 163 3.64 -16.50 -10.02
CA VAL A 163 3.77 -17.86 -9.46
C VAL A 163 2.40 -18.46 -9.15
N LEU A 164 1.47 -17.67 -8.60
CA LEU A 164 0.10 -18.12 -8.32
C LEU A 164 -0.62 -18.53 -9.62
N ILE A 165 -0.57 -17.69 -10.65
CA ILE A 165 -1.22 -17.95 -11.95
C ILE A 165 -0.65 -19.21 -12.61
N LEU A 166 0.68 -19.38 -12.58
CA LEU A 166 1.33 -20.59 -13.11
C LEU A 166 0.92 -21.86 -12.36
N SER A 167 0.78 -21.77 -11.02
CA SER A 167 0.36 -22.91 -10.21
C SER A 167 -1.08 -23.34 -10.51
N VAL A 168 -2.01 -22.38 -10.67
CA VAL A 168 -3.41 -22.65 -11.02
C VAL A 168 -3.52 -23.25 -12.42
N PHE A 169 -2.75 -22.73 -13.38
CA PHE A 169 -2.72 -23.24 -14.74
C PHE A 169 -2.17 -24.68 -14.80
N ALA A 170 -1.13 -24.99 -14.02
CA ALA A 170 -0.58 -26.34 -13.90
C ALA A 170 -1.59 -27.33 -13.30
N VAL A 171 -2.32 -26.93 -12.25
CA VAL A 171 -3.37 -27.76 -11.64
C VAL A 171 -4.53 -27.97 -12.60
N ALA A 172 -4.97 -26.93 -13.32
CA ALA A 172 -6.02 -27.04 -14.34
C ALA A 172 -5.64 -28.03 -15.44
N ILE A 173 -4.40 -27.95 -15.96
CA ILE A 173 -3.90 -28.91 -16.96
C ILE A 173 -3.85 -30.33 -16.38
N ALA A 174 -3.38 -30.51 -15.15
CA ALA A 174 -3.29 -31.82 -14.50
C ALA A 174 -4.68 -32.47 -14.30
N VAL A 175 -5.68 -31.68 -13.91
CA VAL A 175 -7.07 -32.13 -13.74
C VAL A 175 -7.73 -32.45 -15.08
N LEU A 176 -7.48 -31.64 -16.12
CA LEU A 176 -8.05 -31.82 -17.45
C LEU A 176 -7.42 -33.00 -18.23
N LYS A 177 -6.14 -33.29 -17.99
CA LYS A 177 -5.39 -34.38 -18.65
C LYS A 177 -6.01 -35.77 -18.41
N GLY A 178 -6.72 -35.95 -17.30
CA GLY A 178 -7.43 -37.21 -16.97
C GLY A 178 -8.84 -37.32 -17.52
N ARG A 179 -9.41 -36.26 -18.12
CA ARG A 179 -10.83 -36.19 -18.50
C ARG A 179 -11.10 -35.90 -19.97
N ILE A 180 -10.17 -35.26 -20.70
CA ILE A 180 -10.44 -34.79 -22.08
C ILE A 180 -9.25 -35.08 -23.01
N LYS A 181 -9.48 -35.79 -24.13
CA LYS A 181 -8.51 -35.94 -25.25
C LYS A 181 -8.48 -34.64 -26.08
N ILE A 182 -7.88 -33.57 -25.57
CA ILE A 182 -7.79 -32.28 -26.28
C ILE A 182 -6.67 -32.35 -27.33
N LYS A 183 -7.02 -32.32 -28.63
CA LYS A 183 -6.06 -32.03 -29.72
C LYS A 183 -5.80 -30.51 -29.74
N ILE A 184 -4.80 -30.07 -29.00
CA ILE A 184 -4.41 -28.65 -28.96
C ILE A 184 -3.79 -28.28 -30.31
N LYS A 185 -4.49 -27.50 -31.14
CA LYS A 185 -3.87 -26.82 -32.29
C LYS A 185 -2.99 -25.69 -31.77
N LYS A 186 -1.74 -25.60 -32.27
CA LYS A 186 -0.70 -24.66 -31.80
C LYS A 186 -1.16 -23.19 -31.68
N GLY A 187 -2.17 -22.77 -32.45
CA GLY A 187 -2.70 -21.40 -32.42
C GLY A 187 -3.48 -21.00 -31.15
N ILE A 188 -4.14 -21.93 -30.46
CA ILE A 188 -4.98 -21.60 -29.28
C ILE A 188 -4.11 -21.27 -28.05
N VAL A 189 -2.94 -21.89 -27.93
CA VAL A 189 -1.98 -21.62 -26.84
C VAL A 189 -1.41 -20.22 -26.96
N ALA A 190 -1.10 -19.77 -28.19
CA ALA A 190 -0.60 -18.43 -28.45
C ALA A 190 -1.63 -17.35 -28.09
N LEU A 191 -2.91 -17.59 -28.39
CA LEU A 191 -4.00 -16.64 -28.17
C LEU A 191 -4.34 -16.48 -26.68
N LEU A 192 -4.28 -17.58 -25.90
CA LEU A 192 -4.40 -17.55 -24.44
C LEU A 192 -3.20 -16.87 -23.76
N SER A 193 -1.97 -17.08 -24.25
CA SER A 193 -0.80 -16.38 -23.71
C SER A 193 -0.81 -14.87 -23.97
N ILE A 194 -1.34 -14.44 -25.12
CA ILE A 194 -1.47 -13.01 -25.46
C ILE A 194 -2.56 -12.34 -24.61
N PHE A 195 -3.69 -13.01 -24.38
CA PHE A 195 -4.78 -12.49 -23.54
C PHE A 195 -4.40 -12.41 -22.05
N LEU A 196 -3.58 -13.35 -21.54
CA LEU A 196 -3.08 -13.33 -20.16
C LEU A 196 -2.03 -12.24 -19.90
N LEU A 197 -1.28 -11.83 -20.93
CA LEU A 197 -0.22 -10.82 -20.82
C LEU A 197 -0.71 -9.40 -21.14
N LEU A 198 -1.85 -9.25 -21.81
CA LEU A 198 -2.43 -7.95 -22.18
C LEU A 198 -2.67 -6.97 -21.00
N PRO A 199 -3.17 -7.40 -19.81
CA PRO A 199 -3.41 -6.46 -18.71
C PRO A 199 -2.12 -5.93 -18.07
N ILE A 200 -0.97 -6.57 -18.31
CA ILE A 200 0.33 -6.17 -17.71
C ILE A 200 0.87 -4.89 -18.37
N SER A 201 0.53 -4.65 -19.65
CA SER A 201 1.06 -3.53 -20.44
C SER A 201 0.35 -2.20 -20.20
N LEU A 202 -0.80 -2.18 -19.52
CA LEU A 202 -1.62 -0.97 -19.33
C LEU A 202 -1.49 -0.32 -17.94
N ALA A 203 -0.66 -0.88 -17.05
CA ALA A 203 -0.53 -0.42 -15.66
C ALA A 203 0.56 0.64 -15.43
N GLN A 204 1.02 1.34 -16.48
CA GLN A 204 1.99 2.43 -16.31
C GLN A 204 1.33 3.79 -16.51
N ASP A 205 1.61 4.73 -15.60
CA ASP A 205 1.19 6.13 -15.67
C ASP A 205 1.77 6.76 -16.95
N VAL A 206 0.97 6.85 -18.03
CA VAL A 206 1.39 7.50 -19.28
C VAL A 206 1.18 9.00 -19.16
N ASN A 207 2.27 9.77 -19.27
CA ASN A 207 2.23 11.23 -19.21
C ASN A 207 1.78 11.77 -20.57
N ILE A 208 0.49 12.09 -20.72
CA ILE A 208 -0.08 12.63 -21.96
C ILE A 208 0.14 14.16 -21.97
N PRO A 209 0.76 14.73 -23.02
CA PRO A 209 1.22 16.12 -23.03
C PRO A 209 0.12 17.21 -22.96
N PHE A 210 -1.17 16.83 -22.94
CA PHE A 210 -2.30 17.77 -22.89
C PHE A 210 -3.20 17.65 -21.65
N VAL A 211 -3.14 16.56 -20.87
CA VAL A 211 -4.15 16.24 -19.84
C VAL A 211 -3.57 16.20 -18.40
N GLY A 212 -2.24 16.17 -18.26
CA GLY A 212 -1.60 16.05 -16.94
C GLY A 212 -1.70 14.63 -16.35
N LYS A 213 -1.13 14.42 -15.15
CA LYS A 213 -1.03 13.11 -14.49
C LYS A 213 -2.42 12.58 -14.11
N VAL A 214 -2.88 11.56 -14.83
CA VAL A 214 -4.14 10.88 -14.54
C VAL A 214 -3.85 9.69 -13.62
N GLY A 215 -4.24 9.79 -12.35
CA GLY A 215 -4.06 8.74 -11.35
C GLY A 215 -4.92 7.49 -11.63
N GLY A 216 -4.49 6.36 -11.09
CA GLY A 216 -4.89 4.99 -11.44
C GLY A 216 -6.35 4.56 -11.22
N GLU A 217 -7.31 5.47 -11.22
CA GLU A 217 -8.75 5.17 -11.21
C GLU A 217 -9.32 4.97 -12.62
N VAL A 218 -8.70 5.61 -13.62
CA VAL A 218 -9.13 5.53 -15.03
C VAL A 218 -9.00 4.11 -15.64
N PRO A 219 -7.99 3.29 -15.31
CA PRO A 219 -7.94 1.90 -15.77
C PRO A 219 -9.12 1.07 -15.27
N VAL A 220 -9.61 1.31 -14.05
CA VAL A 220 -10.72 0.52 -13.45
C VAL A 220 -12.05 0.86 -14.12
N ILE A 221 -12.28 2.13 -14.45
CA ILE A 221 -13.49 2.57 -15.16
C ILE A 221 -13.49 2.05 -16.60
N ILE A 222 -12.37 2.14 -17.31
CA ILE A 222 -12.24 1.62 -18.67
C ILE A 222 -12.35 0.08 -18.68
N LEU A 223 -11.72 -0.59 -17.71
CA LEU A 223 -11.82 -2.04 -17.55
C LEU A 223 -13.26 -2.46 -17.19
N GLY A 224 -13.94 -1.70 -16.34
CA GLY A 224 -15.36 -1.90 -16.01
C GLY A 224 -16.28 -1.69 -17.21
N MET A 225 -16.00 -0.71 -18.07
CA MET A 225 -16.71 -0.51 -19.33
C MET A 225 -16.48 -1.68 -20.30
N ILE A 226 -15.25 -2.16 -20.43
CA ILE A 226 -14.92 -3.30 -21.30
C ILE A 226 -15.55 -4.59 -20.77
N LEU A 227 -15.46 -4.85 -19.46
CA LEU A 227 -16.09 -6.01 -18.83
C LEU A 227 -17.61 -5.95 -18.93
N GLY A 228 -18.23 -4.78 -18.74
CA GLY A 228 -19.67 -4.58 -18.92
C GLY A 228 -20.12 -4.78 -20.38
N LEU A 229 -19.32 -4.34 -21.35
CA LEU A 229 -19.56 -4.61 -22.78
C LEU A 229 -19.42 -6.10 -23.10
N VAL A 230 -18.42 -6.77 -22.53
CA VAL A 230 -18.21 -8.20 -22.72
C VAL A 230 -19.34 -9.01 -22.06
N ASP A 231 -19.76 -8.69 -20.83
CA ASP A 231 -20.91 -9.34 -20.18
C ASP A 231 -22.23 -9.05 -20.92
N GLY A 232 -22.40 -7.83 -21.47
CA GLY A 232 -23.53 -7.48 -22.31
C GLY A 232 -23.58 -8.26 -23.64
N ILE A 233 -22.42 -8.65 -24.18
CA ILE A 233 -22.30 -9.46 -25.40
C ILE A 233 -22.54 -10.95 -25.11
N PHE A 234 -22.16 -11.45 -23.92
CA PHE A 234 -22.25 -12.88 -23.58
C PHE A 234 -23.47 -13.28 -22.73
N ASN A 235 -24.25 -12.32 -22.20
CA ASN A 235 -25.50 -12.59 -21.50
C ASN A 235 -26.74 -12.25 -22.36
N PRO A 236 -27.19 -13.16 -23.25
CA PRO A 236 -28.32 -12.93 -24.16
C PRO A 236 -29.67 -12.68 -23.43
N CYS A 237 -29.75 -12.90 -22.11
CA CYS A 237 -30.97 -12.67 -21.33
C CYS A 237 -31.24 -11.19 -20.99
N ALA A 238 -30.21 -10.36 -20.78
CA ALA A 238 -30.43 -8.95 -20.41
C ALA A 238 -30.82 -8.08 -21.62
N LEU A 239 -30.20 -8.37 -22.78
CA LEU A 239 -30.45 -7.66 -24.04
C LEU A 239 -31.87 -7.92 -24.58
N SER A 240 -32.37 -9.15 -24.45
CA SER A 240 -33.71 -9.53 -24.92
C SER A 240 -34.83 -8.85 -24.11
N VAL A 241 -34.66 -8.68 -22.79
CA VAL A 241 -35.58 -7.91 -21.94
C VAL A 241 -35.60 -6.42 -22.33
N LEU A 242 -34.43 -5.84 -22.63
CA LEU A 242 -34.34 -4.45 -23.07
C LEU A 242 -35.05 -4.21 -24.41
N PHE A 243 -34.87 -5.10 -25.39
CA PHE A 243 -35.57 -4.99 -26.67
C PHE A 243 -37.08 -5.18 -26.53
N PHE A 244 -37.53 -6.06 -25.64
CA PHE A 244 -38.96 -6.20 -25.33
C PHE A 244 -39.54 -4.92 -24.71
N LEU A 245 -38.81 -4.28 -23.78
CA LEU A 245 -39.26 -3.03 -23.14
C LEU A 245 -39.28 -1.85 -24.13
N ILE A 246 -38.29 -1.74 -25.02
CA ILE A 246 -38.27 -0.69 -26.04
C ILE A 246 -39.41 -0.90 -27.05
N ALA A 247 -39.67 -2.13 -27.47
CA ALA A 247 -40.80 -2.44 -28.36
C ALA A 247 -42.15 -2.12 -27.71
N TYR A 248 -42.30 -2.37 -26.41
CA TYR A 248 -43.51 -2.04 -25.65
C TYR A 248 -43.73 -0.53 -25.50
N LEU A 249 -42.67 0.27 -25.35
CA LEU A 249 -42.78 1.74 -25.24
C LEU A 249 -43.05 2.43 -26.58
N MET A 250 -42.79 1.75 -27.71
CA MET A 250 -43.05 2.28 -29.05
C MET A 250 -44.36 1.77 -29.68
N ALA A 251 -45.13 0.96 -28.95
CA ALA A 251 -46.46 0.49 -29.32
C ALA A 251 -47.54 1.27 -28.56
#